data_AF-A0A959L313-F1
#
_entry.id   AF-A0A959L313-F1
#
_cell.length_a   1.000
_cell.length_b   1.000
_cell.length_c   1.000
_cell.angle_alpha   90.00
_cell.angle_beta   90.00
_cell.angle_gamma   90.00
#
_symmetry.space_group_name_H-M   'P 1'
#
loop_
_entity.id
_entity.type
_entity.pdbx_description
1 polymer ?
#
loop_
_entity_poly.entity_id
_entity_poly.type
_entity_poly.pdbx_seq_one_letter_code
_entity_poly.pdbx_strand_id
1 'polypeptide(L)'
;AYPLMRGAAKFCLDWLVEDSQGHLITSPSTSPENLYKTPGGYTGATLAGGTADLAMIRDCFSNCLAASELLNTDEAFRNGLASALDRLYPYQVGSKGQLQEWYEDWDDQDPQHRHQSHLFGMFPGHNISPVKSPELADAVRKTLEIKGDESTGWSKGWRINLWARLLDGDHAYKMYRTLLKYVEPDKKITYSQGGGTYPNLWDAHPPFQIDGNFGGTAGVAEMLIQSTPSEIVLLPALPSAWPEGSYKGLCARGGFQVDVQWSEQKPTEVTIFSPLGGKTTLVYREEHRDIHLKPGERIKISW
;
A
#
# COMPACT_ATOMS: atom_id res chain seq x y z
N ALA A 1 -20.33 3.85 6.89
CA ALA A 1 -18.87 4.08 7.03
C ALA A 1 -18.57 5.29 7.92
N TYR A 2 -19.07 6.49 7.59
CA TYR A 2 -18.66 7.73 8.23
C TYR A 2 -18.68 7.77 9.79
N PRO A 3 -19.73 7.32 10.51
CA PRO A 3 -19.72 7.35 11.97
C PRO A 3 -18.55 6.56 12.61
N LEU A 4 -18.14 5.45 12.01
CA LEU A 4 -17.00 4.66 12.47
C LEU A 4 -15.68 5.40 12.22
N MET A 5 -15.51 5.96 11.01
CA MET A 5 -14.32 6.74 10.65
C MET A 5 -14.17 7.97 11.55
N ARG A 6 -15.28 8.67 11.82
CA ARG A 6 -15.33 9.83 12.72
C ARG A 6 -14.92 9.45 14.15
N GLY A 7 -15.40 8.32 14.65
CA GLY A 7 -15.01 7.79 15.96
C GLY A 7 -13.52 7.47 16.06
N ALA A 8 -12.98 6.78 15.05
CA ALA A 8 -11.54 6.47 14.96
C ALA A 8 -10.69 7.75 14.86
N ALA A 9 -11.07 8.69 14.00
CA ALA A 9 -10.38 9.96 13.85
C ALA A 9 -10.42 10.79 15.14
N LYS A 10 -11.55 10.77 15.87
CA LYS A 10 -11.63 11.40 17.19
C LYS A 10 -10.64 10.78 18.18
N PHE A 11 -10.57 9.46 18.26
CA PHE A 11 -9.60 8.78 19.12
C PHE A 11 -8.16 9.20 18.76
N CYS A 12 -7.81 9.21 17.47
CA CYS A 12 -6.48 9.63 17.02
C CYS A 12 -6.18 11.09 17.39
N LEU A 13 -7.14 12.01 17.25
CA LEU A 13 -6.98 13.40 17.71
C LEU A 13 -6.69 13.49 19.21
N ASP A 14 -7.41 12.72 20.03
CA ASP A 14 -7.21 12.69 21.48
C ASP A 14 -5.90 11.99 21.89
N TRP A 15 -5.32 11.17 21.00
CA TRP A 15 -4.07 10.45 21.24
C TRP A 15 -2.81 11.22 20.83
N LEU A 16 -2.93 12.13 19.86
CA LEU A 16 -1.81 12.92 19.38
C LEU A 16 -1.36 13.92 20.46
N VAL A 17 -0.05 14.04 20.61
CA VAL A 17 0.62 15.01 21.50
C VAL A 17 1.63 15.83 20.71
N GLU A 18 1.97 17.03 21.20
CA GLU A 18 2.96 17.88 20.56
C GLU A 18 4.39 17.45 20.92
N ASP A 19 5.27 17.42 19.92
CA ASP A 19 6.71 17.33 20.11
C ASP A 19 7.30 18.71 20.52
N SER A 20 8.61 18.77 20.77
CA SER A 20 9.29 20.02 21.13
C SER A 20 9.25 21.13 20.06
N GLN A 21 8.89 20.78 18.82
CA GLN A 21 8.81 21.68 17.67
C GLN A 21 7.34 22.01 17.30
N GLY A 22 6.36 21.48 18.04
CA GLY A 22 4.92 21.70 17.82
C GLY A 22 4.26 20.76 16.80
N HIS A 23 4.97 19.76 16.27
CA HIS A 23 4.37 18.72 15.44
C HIS A 23 3.56 17.74 16.28
N LEU A 24 2.51 17.19 15.69
CA LEU A 24 1.69 16.15 16.31
C LEU A 24 2.33 14.77 16.07
N ILE A 25 2.57 14.05 17.17
CA ILE A 25 3.14 12.70 17.22
C ILE A 25 2.31 11.78 18.13
N THR A 26 2.54 10.46 18.07
CA THR A 26 1.98 9.49 19.02
C THR A 26 2.99 9.15 20.12
N SER A 27 2.54 8.94 21.36
CA SER A 27 3.42 8.46 22.44
C SER A 27 2.63 7.83 23.60
N PRO A 28 2.94 6.57 24.01
CA PRO A 28 3.88 5.65 23.37
C PRO A 28 3.41 5.14 21.99
N SER A 29 4.37 4.75 21.18
CA SER A 29 4.22 4.13 19.85
C SER A 29 5.11 2.90 19.74
N THR A 30 4.79 2.00 18.81
CA THR A 30 5.63 0.86 18.42
C THR A 30 5.61 0.71 16.89
N SER A 31 6.62 0.07 16.30
CA SER A 31 6.54 -0.40 14.91
C SER A 31 6.40 -1.93 14.95
N PRO A 32 5.22 -2.49 14.68
CA PRO A 32 5.01 -3.93 14.77
C PRO A 32 5.95 -4.68 13.82
N GLU A 33 6.68 -5.72 14.24
CA GLU A 33 7.11 -6.08 15.61
C GLU A 33 8.62 -5.84 15.74
N ASN A 34 9.09 -4.79 15.09
CA ASN A 34 10.51 -4.48 14.95
C ASN A 34 11.02 -3.78 16.21
N LEU A 35 12.34 -3.80 16.39
CA LEU A 35 13.03 -3.12 17.48
C LEU A 35 14.09 -2.19 16.89
N TYR A 36 14.24 -1.00 17.45
CA TYR A 36 15.30 -0.08 17.06
C TYR A 36 16.55 -0.29 17.91
N LYS A 37 17.70 0.14 17.39
CA LYS A 37 18.98 0.18 18.08
C LYS A 37 19.56 1.59 18.00
N THR A 38 19.77 2.19 19.16
CA THR A 38 20.42 3.50 19.26
C THR A 38 21.94 3.41 19.08
N PRO A 39 22.64 4.52 18.77
CA PRO A 39 24.11 4.54 18.70
C PRO A 39 24.80 4.09 20.00
N GLY A 40 24.17 4.30 21.16
CA GLY A 40 24.65 3.84 22.46
C GLY A 40 24.45 2.34 22.73
N GLY A 41 23.88 1.60 21.78
CA GLY A 41 23.66 0.15 21.87
C GLY A 41 22.38 -0.26 22.60
N TYR A 42 21.55 0.69 23.07
CA TYR A 42 20.23 0.39 23.61
C TYR A 42 19.29 -0.10 22.50
N THR A 43 18.56 -1.18 22.79
CA THR A 43 17.50 -1.73 21.94
C THR A 43 16.14 -1.47 22.57
N GLY A 44 15.20 -0.92 21.81
CA GLY A 44 13.87 -0.55 22.31
C GLY A 44 12.73 -0.98 21.38
N ALA A 45 11.56 -1.20 21.97
CA ALA A 45 10.31 -1.47 21.26
C ALA A 45 9.38 -0.26 21.20
N THR A 46 9.45 0.59 22.23
CA THR A 46 8.55 1.72 22.43
C THR A 46 9.29 3.03 22.16
N LEU A 47 8.67 3.90 21.38
CA LEU A 47 9.18 5.22 21.03
C LEU A 47 8.04 6.24 21.02
N ALA A 48 8.38 7.51 20.81
CA ALA A 48 7.41 8.53 20.40
C ALA A 48 7.49 8.69 18.87
N GLY A 49 6.40 9.07 18.21
CA GLY A 49 6.37 9.47 16.80
C GLY A 49 6.66 8.35 15.79
N GLY A 50 6.20 7.12 16.04
CA GLY A 50 6.40 6.01 15.10
C GLY A 50 5.75 6.27 13.74
N THR A 51 6.50 6.05 12.65
CA THR A 51 6.04 6.34 11.27
C THR A 51 4.79 5.54 10.89
N ALA A 52 4.67 4.31 11.37
CA ALA A 52 3.51 3.46 11.11
C ALA A 52 2.20 4.06 11.64
N ASP A 53 2.20 4.53 12.90
CA ASP A 53 1.05 5.19 13.50
C ASP A 53 0.66 6.44 12.70
N LEU A 54 1.64 7.30 12.40
CA LEU A 54 1.40 8.55 11.69
C LEU A 54 0.91 8.32 10.26
N ALA A 55 1.37 7.26 9.59
CA ALA A 55 0.84 6.87 8.28
C ALA A 55 -0.64 6.44 8.38
N MET A 56 -1.00 5.62 9.36
CA MET A 56 -2.39 5.16 9.56
C MET A 56 -3.32 6.32 9.98
N ILE A 57 -2.84 7.21 10.84
CA ILE A 57 -3.58 8.42 11.26
C ILE A 57 -3.80 9.34 10.06
N ARG A 58 -2.77 9.56 9.24
CA ARG A 58 -2.87 10.39 8.03
C ARG A 58 -3.91 9.84 7.05
N ASP A 59 -3.94 8.53 6.84
CA ASP A 59 -4.96 7.87 6.01
C ASP A 59 -6.36 7.97 6.63
N CYS A 60 -6.50 7.71 7.94
CA CYS A 60 -7.77 7.84 8.67
C CYS A 60 -8.36 9.25 8.59
N PHE A 61 -7.53 10.28 8.84
CA PHE A 61 -7.94 11.69 8.77
C PHE A 61 -8.32 12.10 7.36
N SER A 62 -7.49 11.76 6.35
CA SER A 62 -7.76 12.07 4.95
C SER A 62 -9.08 11.45 4.47
N ASN A 63 -9.31 10.18 4.81
CA ASN A 63 -10.54 9.49 4.45
C ASN A 63 -11.77 10.07 5.18
N CYS A 64 -11.63 10.42 6.47
CA CYS A 64 -12.72 11.02 7.25
C CYS A 64 -13.07 12.42 6.75
N LEU A 65 -12.08 13.22 6.37
CA LEU A 65 -12.24 14.53 5.74
C LEU A 65 -13.01 14.41 4.42
N ALA A 66 -12.54 13.55 3.50
CA ALA A 66 -13.20 13.34 2.21
C ALA A 66 -14.66 12.86 2.37
N ALA A 67 -14.92 11.97 3.34
CA ALA A 67 -16.28 11.49 3.62
C ALA A 67 -17.18 12.59 4.22
N SER A 68 -16.63 13.44 5.10
CA SER A 68 -17.34 14.59 5.67
C SER A 68 -17.70 15.63 4.60
N GLU A 69 -16.80 15.92 3.66
CA GLU A 69 -17.05 16.79 2.52
C GLU A 69 -18.17 16.25 1.63
N LEU A 70 -18.08 14.96 1.27
CA LEU A 70 -19.07 14.31 0.42
C LEU A 70 -20.47 14.30 1.04
N LEU A 71 -20.56 14.10 2.35
CA LEU A 71 -21.82 14.11 3.10
C LEU A 71 -22.28 15.51 3.52
N ASN A 72 -21.45 16.53 3.31
CA ASN A 72 -21.67 17.90 3.77
C ASN A 72 -22.06 17.99 5.26
N THR A 73 -21.29 17.34 6.13
CA THR A 73 -21.53 17.27 7.59
C THR A 73 -20.26 17.57 8.39
N ASP A 74 -20.40 17.90 9.68
CA ASP A 74 -19.30 17.97 10.65
C ASP A 74 -18.17 18.94 10.28
N GLU A 75 -18.50 20.08 9.66
CA GLU A 75 -17.51 21.06 9.16
C GLU A 75 -16.45 21.48 10.19
N ALA A 76 -16.85 21.79 11.43
CA ALA A 76 -15.90 22.16 12.47
C ALA A 76 -14.92 21.03 12.82
N PHE A 77 -15.40 19.79 12.86
CA PHE A 77 -14.57 18.61 13.10
C PHE A 77 -13.65 18.35 11.90
N ARG A 78 -14.17 18.47 10.67
CA ARG A 78 -13.40 18.37 9.43
C ARG A 78 -12.24 19.37 9.40
N ASN A 79 -12.50 20.63 9.76
CA ASN A 79 -11.46 21.66 9.81
C ASN A 79 -10.40 21.35 10.89
N GLY A 80 -10.81 20.78 12.01
CA GLY A 80 -9.89 20.27 13.03
C GLY A 80 -8.99 19.14 12.51
N LEU A 81 -9.54 18.19 11.74
CA LEU A 81 -8.76 17.13 11.10
C LEU A 81 -7.78 17.68 10.06
N ALA A 82 -8.19 18.64 9.24
CA ALA A 82 -7.32 19.29 8.26
C ALA A 82 -6.14 19.98 8.96
N SER A 83 -6.42 20.75 10.02
CA SER A 83 -5.36 21.40 10.81
C SER A 83 -4.43 20.40 11.48
N ALA A 84 -4.96 19.28 11.98
CA ALA A 84 -4.13 18.23 12.56
C ALA A 84 -3.24 17.54 11.52
N LEU A 85 -3.76 17.26 10.31
CA LEU A 85 -3.01 16.69 9.19
C LEU A 85 -1.78 17.53 8.83
N ASP A 86 -1.95 18.84 8.72
CA ASP A 86 -0.86 19.78 8.40
C ASP A 86 0.22 19.84 9.48
N ARG A 87 -0.13 19.46 10.70
CA ARG A 87 0.76 19.47 11.87
C ARG A 87 1.36 18.10 12.19
N LEU A 88 0.90 17.01 11.57
CA LEU A 88 1.48 15.68 11.80
C LEU A 88 2.96 15.71 11.44
N TYR A 89 3.79 15.06 12.26
CA TYR A 89 5.20 14.90 11.92
C TYR A 89 5.35 14.27 10.51
N PRO A 90 6.18 14.87 9.63
CA PRO A 90 6.26 14.47 8.24
C PRO A 90 7.03 13.15 8.08
N TYR A 91 6.89 12.52 6.91
CA TYR A 91 7.79 11.43 6.52
C TYR A 91 9.23 11.95 6.40
N GLN A 92 10.19 11.12 6.80
CA GLN A 92 11.61 11.45 6.75
C GLN A 92 12.37 10.42 5.91
N VAL A 93 13.39 10.89 5.19
CA VAL A 93 14.35 10.03 4.50
C VAL A 93 15.59 9.92 5.39
N GLY A 94 15.98 8.69 5.71
CA GLY A 94 17.14 8.40 6.55
C GLY A 94 18.46 8.48 5.80
N SER A 95 19.56 8.39 6.54
CA SER A 95 20.93 8.50 6.02
C SER A 95 21.32 7.40 5.02
N LYS A 96 20.61 6.26 5.00
CA LYS A 96 20.81 5.19 4.00
C LYS A 96 19.91 5.34 2.78
N GLY A 97 19.17 6.45 2.68
CA GLY A 97 18.18 6.72 1.65
C GLY A 97 16.87 5.97 1.85
N GLN A 98 16.65 5.36 3.02
CA GLN A 98 15.45 4.58 3.36
C GLN A 98 14.34 5.47 3.93
N LEU A 99 13.08 5.06 3.83
CA LEU A 99 12.01 5.72 4.60
C LEU A 99 12.22 5.41 6.09
N GLN A 100 12.30 6.42 6.95
CA GLN A 100 12.55 6.20 8.38
C GLN A 100 11.39 5.44 9.04
N GLU A 101 11.70 4.35 9.74
CA GLU A 101 10.74 3.55 10.52
C GLU A 101 10.45 4.18 11.89
N TRP A 102 11.45 4.86 12.45
CA TRP A 102 11.47 5.45 13.79
C TRP A 102 11.47 6.98 13.71
N TYR A 103 11.21 7.66 14.82
CA TYR A 103 11.18 9.12 14.89
C TYR A 103 12.55 9.77 14.65
N GLU A 104 13.60 9.12 15.14
CA GLU A 104 15.00 9.43 14.84
C GLU A 104 15.53 8.44 13.80
N ASP A 105 16.62 8.78 13.10
CA ASP A 105 17.31 7.88 12.16
C ASP A 105 18.12 6.79 12.90
N TRP A 106 17.42 5.96 13.68
CA TRP A 106 17.99 4.80 14.37
C TRP A 106 18.05 3.58 13.46
N ASP A 107 19.00 2.70 13.74
CA ASP A 107 19.11 1.42 13.05
C ASP A 107 18.01 0.46 13.51
N ASP A 108 17.52 -0.37 12.59
CA ASP A 108 16.76 -1.57 12.95
C ASP A 108 17.69 -2.57 13.65
N GLN A 109 17.21 -3.23 14.72
CA GLN A 109 17.89 -4.40 15.28
C GLN A 109 17.95 -5.53 14.24
N ASP A 110 16.87 -5.71 13.47
CA ASP A 110 16.77 -6.66 12.37
C ASP A 110 16.42 -5.91 11.07
N PRO A 111 17.41 -5.51 10.26
CA PRO A 111 17.15 -4.79 9.00
C PRO A 111 16.33 -5.60 7.98
N GLN A 112 16.28 -6.93 8.11
CA GLN A 112 15.50 -7.83 7.24
C GLN A 112 14.21 -8.31 7.91
N HIS A 113 13.75 -7.58 8.94
CA HIS A 113 12.55 -7.91 9.67
C HIS A 113 11.34 -8.12 8.74
N ARG A 114 10.49 -9.10 9.11
CA ARG A 114 9.35 -9.51 8.29
C ARG A 114 8.29 -8.42 8.13
N HIS A 115 8.14 -7.53 9.11
CA HIS A 115 7.26 -6.37 9.00
C HIS A 115 7.97 -5.20 8.31
N GLN A 116 7.18 -4.43 7.58
CA GLN A 116 7.56 -3.15 6.98
C GLN A 116 6.47 -2.11 7.26
N SER A 117 6.10 -1.98 8.53
CA SER A 117 4.91 -1.25 9.00
C SER A 117 4.93 0.24 8.62
N HIS A 118 6.10 0.86 8.59
CA HIS A 118 6.28 2.24 8.16
C HIS A 118 6.00 2.47 6.66
N LEU A 119 5.89 1.41 5.86
CA LEU A 119 5.51 1.49 4.43
C LEU A 119 3.99 1.53 4.22
N PHE A 120 3.18 1.54 5.28
CA PHE A 120 1.71 1.61 5.20
C PHE A 120 1.22 2.75 4.29
N GLY A 121 1.88 3.90 4.33
CA GLY A 121 1.53 5.08 3.53
C GLY A 121 1.58 4.83 2.01
N MET A 122 2.35 3.84 1.56
CA MET A 122 2.43 3.40 0.15
C MET A 122 1.36 2.35 -0.18
N PHE A 123 1.24 1.33 0.68
CA PHE A 123 0.24 0.28 0.60
C PHE A 123 -0.03 -0.33 1.98
N PRO A 124 -1.29 -0.52 2.39
CA PRO A 124 -2.51 -0.30 1.62
C PRO A 124 -2.95 1.17 1.53
N GLY A 125 -2.27 2.09 2.22
CA GLY A 125 -2.53 3.53 2.14
C GLY A 125 -2.24 4.12 0.76
N HIS A 126 -2.43 5.44 0.65
CA HIS A 126 -2.31 6.19 -0.60
C HIS A 126 -1.58 7.53 -0.44
N ASN A 127 -0.81 7.69 0.63
CA ASN A 127 -0.10 8.94 0.94
C ASN A 127 1.23 9.06 0.20
N ILE A 128 1.85 7.94 -0.17
CA ILE A 128 3.11 7.89 -0.93
C ILE A 128 2.82 7.29 -2.31
N SER A 129 3.30 7.93 -3.37
CA SER A 129 3.29 7.36 -4.71
C SER A 129 4.44 7.90 -5.57
N PRO A 130 4.90 7.17 -6.61
CA PRO A 130 5.96 7.64 -7.49
C PRO A 130 5.61 8.95 -8.22
N VAL A 131 4.32 9.19 -8.49
CA VAL A 131 3.84 10.39 -9.19
C VAL A 131 3.77 11.60 -8.27
N LYS A 132 3.27 11.43 -7.03
CA LYS A 132 3.02 12.56 -6.11
C LYS A 132 4.21 12.88 -5.20
N SER A 133 5.01 11.88 -4.88
CA SER A 133 6.09 11.97 -3.90
C SER A 133 7.27 11.07 -4.33
N PRO A 134 7.96 11.40 -5.44
CA PRO A 134 9.00 10.55 -6.01
C PRO A 134 10.13 10.25 -5.03
N GLU A 135 10.60 11.25 -4.26
CA GLU A 135 11.64 11.08 -3.25
C GLU A 135 11.24 10.07 -2.17
N LEU A 136 10.00 10.14 -1.66
CA LEU A 136 9.50 9.17 -0.69
C LEU A 136 9.29 7.78 -1.32
N ALA A 137 8.91 7.71 -2.59
CA ALA A 137 8.77 6.44 -3.30
C ALA A 137 10.15 5.76 -3.49
N ASP A 138 11.19 6.53 -3.80
CA ASP A 138 12.56 6.03 -3.85
C ASP A 138 13.04 5.57 -2.46
N ALA A 139 12.64 6.28 -1.40
CA ALA A 139 12.93 5.87 -0.03
C ALA A 139 12.21 4.56 0.36
N VAL A 140 10.97 4.36 -0.08
CA VAL A 140 10.23 3.08 0.06
C VAL A 140 10.94 1.96 -0.70
N ARG A 141 11.37 2.21 -1.95
CA ARG A 141 12.16 1.25 -2.74
C ARG A 141 13.43 0.86 -1.99
N LYS A 142 14.14 1.84 -1.45
CA LYS A 142 15.37 1.59 -0.70
C LYS A 142 15.13 0.78 0.57
N THR A 143 14.05 1.04 1.29
CA THR A 143 13.63 0.20 2.41
C THR A 143 13.40 -1.24 1.98
N LEU A 144 12.68 -1.49 0.88
CA LEU A 144 12.41 -2.85 0.40
C LEU A 144 13.70 -3.59 0.01
N GLU A 145 14.65 -2.90 -0.63
CA GLU A 145 15.98 -3.46 -0.93
C GLU A 145 16.72 -3.90 0.35
N ILE A 146 16.65 -3.09 1.42
CA ILE A 146 17.26 -3.40 2.71
C ILE A 146 16.56 -4.60 3.37
N LYS A 147 15.22 -4.61 3.38
CA LYS A 147 14.40 -5.69 3.96
C LYS A 147 14.58 -7.02 3.19
N GLY A 148 14.91 -6.95 1.91
CA GLY A 148 15.13 -8.08 1.02
C GLY A 148 13.83 -8.77 0.56
N ASP A 149 13.97 -9.88 -0.16
CA ASP A 149 12.85 -10.58 -0.80
C ASP A 149 12.36 -11.81 -0.03
N GLU A 150 13.17 -12.35 0.88
CA GLU A 150 12.78 -13.52 1.69
C GLU A 150 12.07 -13.09 2.98
N SER A 151 10.98 -13.78 3.29
CA SER A 151 10.18 -13.59 4.49
C SER A 151 9.10 -14.66 4.62
N THR A 152 8.12 -14.42 5.49
CA THR A 152 6.88 -15.21 5.68
C THR A 152 5.88 -14.97 4.54
N GLY A 153 4.85 -15.81 4.46
CA GLY A 153 3.76 -15.74 3.48
C GLY A 153 3.10 -14.36 3.33
N TRP A 154 2.47 -13.83 4.40
CA TRP A 154 1.88 -12.48 4.37
C TRP A 154 2.89 -11.38 4.03
N SER A 155 4.14 -11.49 4.48
CA SER A 155 5.13 -10.43 4.23
C SER A 155 5.50 -10.40 2.75
N LYS A 156 5.67 -11.57 2.12
CA LYS A 156 5.80 -11.70 0.66
C LYS A 156 4.56 -11.13 -0.03
N GLY A 157 3.36 -11.49 0.43
CA GLY A 157 2.09 -10.92 -0.01
C GLY A 157 2.10 -9.39 -0.03
N TRP A 158 2.50 -8.76 1.08
CA TRP A 158 2.56 -7.30 1.20
C TRP A 158 3.64 -6.69 0.29
N ARG A 159 4.82 -7.29 0.22
CA ARG A 159 5.92 -6.83 -0.66
C ARG A 159 5.53 -6.87 -2.15
N ILE A 160 4.74 -7.85 -2.60
CA ILE A 160 4.21 -7.87 -3.98
C ILE A 160 3.41 -6.60 -4.27
N ASN A 161 2.50 -6.22 -3.36
CA ASN A 161 1.67 -5.03 -3.51
C ASN A 161 2.49 -3.74 -3.44
N LEU A 162 3.51 -3.68 -2.58
CA LEU A 162 4.40 -2.53 -2.49
C LEU A 162 5.24 -2.34 -3.77
N TRP A 163 5.79 -3.42 -4.33
CA TRP A 163 6.50 -3.37 -5.61
C TRP A 163 5.58 -3.00 -6.78
N ALA A 164 4.34 -3.50 -6.79
CA ALA A 164 3.34 -3.10 -7.78
C ALA A 164 3.02 -1.60 -7.67
N ARG A 165 2.91 -1.05 -6.46
CA ARG A 165 2.71 0.39 -6.22
C ARG A 165 3.93 1.24 -6.60
N LEU A 166 5.13 0.67 -6.55
CA LEU A 166 6.37 1.28 -7.05
C LEU A 166 6.51 1.22 -8.58
N LEU A 167 5.50 0.68 -9.28
CA LEU A 167 5.48 0.50 -10.73
C LEU A 167 6.58 -0.43 -11.25
N ASP A 168 7.07 -1.34 -10.39
CA ASP A 168 8.11 -2.32 -10.72
C ASP A 168 7.50 -3.71 -10.89
N GLY A 169 6.95 -3.95 -12.09
CA GLY A 169 6.25 -5.20 -12.40
C GLY A 169 7.14 -6.43 -12.33
N ASP A 170 8.41 -6.31 -12.74
CA ASP A 170 9.34 -7.44 -12.72
C ASP A 170 9.70 -7.86 -11.29
N HIS A 171 9.94 -6.91 -10.37
CA HIS A 171 10.13 -7.27 -8.96
C HIS A 171 8.84 -7.78 -8.31
N ALA A 172 7.68 -7.18 -8.60
CA ALA A 172 6.41 -7.66 -8.08
C ALA A 172 6.14 -9.11 -8.52
N TYR A 173 6.41 -9.43 -9.79
CA TYR A 173 6.29 -10.79 -10.31
C TYR A 173 7.33 -11.74 -9.69
N LYS A 174 8.59 -11.32 -9.54
CA LYS A 174 9.62 -12.09 -8.83
C LYS A 174 9.13 -12.46 -7.42
N MET A 175 8.59 -11.50 -6.67
CA MET A 175 8.02 -11.73 -5.35
C MET A 175 6.81 -12.65 -5.37
N TYR A 176 5.94 -12.54 -6.36
CA TYR A 176 4.82 -13.46 -6.54
C TYR A 176 5.31 -14.90 -6.76
N ARG A 177 6.41 -15.07 -7.50
CA ARG A 177 7.05 -16.39 -7.68
C ARG A 177 7.69 -16.92 -6.40
N THR A 178 8.21 -16.07 -5.51
CA THR A 178 8.75 -16.52 -4.21
C THR A 178 7.65 -16.91 -3.22
N LEU A 179 6.45 -16.31 -3.32
CA LEU A 179 5.25 -16.73 -2.57
C LEU A 179 4.76 -18.12 -3.00
N LEU A 180 4.87 -18.45 -4.29
CA LEU A 180 4.51 -19.76 -4.85
C LEU A 180 5.58 -20.84 -4.69
N LYS A 181 6.63 -20.59 -3.89
CA LYS A 181 7.69 -21.57 -3.63
C LYS A 181 7.15 -22.69 -2.75
N TYR A 182 7.35 -23.94 -3.17
CA TYR A 182 6.93 -25.12 -2.42
C TYR A 182 7.49 -25.14 -0.98
N VAL A 183 6.61 -25.37 -0.02
CA VAL A 183 6.94 -25.59 1.39
C VAL A 183 6.45 -26.97 1.82
N GLU A 184 7.35 -27.74 2.44
CA GLU A 184 7.05 -29.06 2.96
C GLU A 184 6.25 -28.95 4.28
N PRO A 185 5.06 -29.58 4.41
CA PRO A 185 4.18 -29.45 5.58
C PRO A 185 4.83 -29.80 6.92
N ASP A 186 5.63 -30.87 6.97
CA ASP A 186 6.16 -31.42 8.21
C ASP A 186 7.57 -30.92 8.56
N LYS A 187 8.13 -30.03 7.71
CA LYS A 187 9.48 -29.50 7.92
C LYS A 187 9.47 -28.38 8.96
N LYS A 188 10.29 -28.51 9.99
CA LYS A 188 10.59 -27.40 10.91
C LYS A 188 11.41 -26.34 10.16
N ILE A 189 10.77 -25.26 9.74
CA ILE A 189 11.42 -24.12 9.08
C ILE A 189 11.34 -22.89 10.00
N THR A 190 12.38 -22.05 10.00
CA THR A 190 12.40 -20.76 10.70
C THR A 190 11.61 -19.71 9.94
N TYR A 191 10.95 -18.79 10.65
CA TYR A 191 10.08 -17.77 10.07
C TYR A 191 10.74 -16.85 9.02
N SER A 192 12.06 -16.68 9.06
CA SER A 192 12.79 -15.84 8.11
C SER A 192 12.96 -16.45 6.71
N GLN A 193 12.75 -17.76 6.54
CA GLN A 193 12.92 -18.46 5.27
C GLN A 193 11.78 -19.45 4.94
N GLY A 194 10.69 -19.37 5.69
CA GLY A 194 9.59 -20.33 5.61
C GLY A 194 8.45 -19.95 4.67
N GLY A 195 8.37 -18.68 4.24
CA GLY A 195 7.26 -18.21 3.43
C GLY A 195 7.18 -18.93 2.08
N GLY A 196 5.97 -19.36 1.71
CA GLY A 196 5.75 -20.03 0.45
C GLY A 196 4.36 -20.64 0.35
N THR A 197 4.24 -21.76 -0.35
CA THR A 197 2.96 -22.40 -0.66
C THR A 197 3.05 -23.90 -0.42
N TYR A 198 2.08 -24.45 0.30
CA TYR A 198 1.90 -25.89 0.52
C TYR A 198 1.38 -26.61 -0.75
N PRO A 199 1.43 -27.96 -0.83
CA PRO A 199 0.92 -28.70 -1.99
C PRO A 199 -0.55 -28.42 -2.36
N ASN A 200 -1.37 -28.00 -1.39
CA ASN A 200 -2.78 -27.66 -1.57
C ASN A 200 -3.00 -26.17 -1.93
N LEU A 201 -1.94 -25.45 -2.30
CA LEU A 201 -1.93 -24.01 -2.61
C LEU A 201 -2.24 -23.07 -1.44
N TRP A 202 -2.27 -23.57 -0.20
CA TRP A 202 -2.36 -22.71 0.96
C TRP A 202 -1.03 -22.02 1.22
N ASP A 203 -1.13 -20.74 1.57
CA ASP A 203 0.02 -19.96 1.99
C ASP A 203 0.62 -20.53 3.28
N ALA A 204 1.94 -20.52 3.31
CA ALA A 204 2.74 -20.96 4.43
C ALA A 204 3.40 -19.75 5.05
N HIS A 205 3.10 -19.50 6.32
CA HIS A 205 3.92 -18.63 7.15
C HIS A 205 5.34 -19.20 7.35
N PRO A 206 5.55 -20.51 7.68
CA PRO A 206 4.63 -21.56 8.18
C PRO A 206 4.28 -21.36 9.67
N PRO A 207 3.21 -21.99 10.21
CA PRO A 207 2.30 -22.94 9.55
C PRO A 207 1.33 -22.25 8.58
N PHE A 208 0.27 -22.93 8.15
CA PHE A 208 -0.78 -22.34 7.32
C PHE A 208 -1.27 -21.00 7.90
N GLN A 209 -1.22 -19.97 7.05
CA GLN A 209 -1.89 -18.69 7.23
C GLN A 209 -2.51 -18.31 5.90
N ILE A 210 -3.72 -17.74 5.90
CA ILE A 210 -4.45 -17.46 4.65
C ILE A 210 -4.12 -16.07 4.07
N ASP A 211 -3.45 -15.23 4.86
CA ASP A 211 -3.12 -13.85 4.53
C ASP A 211 -2.26 -13.74 3.27
N GLY A 212 -1.26 -14.61 3.07
CA GLY A 212 -0.46 -14.62 1.85
C GLY A 212 -1.26 -15.01 0.59
N ASN A 213 -2.28 -15.87 0.69
CA ASN A 213 -3.17 -16.15 -0.45
C ASN A 213 -3.94 -14.91 -0.90
N PHE A 214 -4.51 -14.16 0.05
CA PHE A 214 -5.25 -12.93 -0.23
C PHE A 214 -4.31 -11.81 -0.70
N GLY A 215 -3.16 -11.65 -0.03
CA GLY A 215 -2.15 -10.67 -0.38
C GLY A 215 -1.55 -10.91 -1.77
N GLY A 216 -1.27 -12.16 -2.13
CA GLY A 216 -0.82 -12.53 -3.47
C GLY A 216 -1.88 -12.26 -4.54
N THR A 217 -3.15 -12.58 -4.26
CA THR A 217 -4.27 -12.26 -5.17
C THR A 217 -4.41 -10.75 -5.39
N ALA A 218 -4.37 -9.96 -4.31
CA ALA A 218 -4.40 -8.50 -4.38
C ALA A 218 -3.20 -7.95 -5.15
N GLY A 219 -2.01 -8.52 -4.95
CA GLY A 219 -0.78 -8.14 -5.65
C GLY A 219 -0.85 -8.35 -7.16
N VAL A 220 -1.47 -9.44 -7.62
CA VAL A 220 -1.74 -9.66 -9.05
C VAL A 220 -2.68 -8.59 -9.60
N ALA A 221 -3.75 -8.25 -8.86
CA ALA A 221 -4.65 -7.18 -9.27
C ALA A 221 -3.93 -5.82 -9.32
N GLU A 222 -3.14 -5.46 -8.31
CA GLU A 222 -2.39 -4.19 -8.24
C GLU A 222 -1.30 -4.05 -9.32
N MET A 223 -0.78 -5.16 -9.86
CA MET A 223 0.08 -5.13 -11.06
C MET A 223 -0.69 -4.76 -12.33
N LEU A 224 -1.95 -5.19 -12.43
CA LEU A 224 -2.79 -5.09 -13.63
C LEU A 224 -3.69 -3.84 -13.66
N ILE A 225 -4.11 -3.34 -12.50
CA ILE A 225 -4.97 -2.16 -12.37
C ILE A 225 -4.74 -1.46 -11.03
N GLN A 226 -4.66 -0.13 -11.08
CA GLN A 226 -4.70 0.75 -9.91
C GLN A 226 -5.75 1.84 -10.13
N SER A 227 -6.30 2.42 -9.06
CA SER A 227 -7.32 3.46 -9.22
C SER A 227 -7.42 4.41 -8.03
N THR A 228 -7.83 5.64 -8.32
CA THR A 228 -8.36 6.64 -7.38
C THR A 228 -9.86 6.86 -7.69
N PRO A 229 -10.60 7.65 -6.91
CA PRO A 229 -11.99 7.98 -7.27
C PRO A 229 -12.16 8.64 -8.65
N SER A 230 -11.10 9.27 -9.20
CA SER A 230 -11.13 10.01 -10.47
C SER A 230 -10.32 9.39 -11.60
N GLU A 231 -9.46 8.40 -11.32
CA GLU A 231 -8.51 7.85 -12.29
C GLU A 231 -8.41 6.33 -12.20
N ILE A 232 -8.21 5.68 -13.34
CA ILE A 232 -7.94 4.25 -13.44
C ILE A 232 -6.66 4.07 -14.25
N VAL A 233 -5.63 3.53 -13.62
CA VAL A 233 -4.33 3.26 -14.25
C VAL A 233 -4.32 1.82 -14.73
N LEU A 234 -4.13 1.64 -16.04
CA LEU A 234 -4.11 0.35 -16.71
C LEU A 234 -2.68 -0.21 -16.74
N LEU A 235 -2.54 -1.49 -16.41
CA LEU A 235 -1.27 -2.23 -16.48
C LEU A 235 -0.09 -1.49 -15.80
N PRO A 236 -0.28 -0.89 -14.59
CA PRO A 236 0.69 0.02 -13.99
C PRO A 236 2.04 -0.64 -13.68
N ALA A 237 2.04 -1.94 -13.41
CA ALA A 237 3.23 -2.73 -13.10
C ALA A 237 3.15 -4.11 -13.77
N LEU A 238 2.85 -4.14 -15.08
CA LEU A 238 2.83 -5.37 -15.85
C LEU A 238 4.26 -5.93 -15.98
N PRO A 239 4.54 -7.18 -15.56
CA PRO A 239 5.85 -7.78 -15.71
C PRO A 239 6.17 -8.12 -17.17
N SER A 240 7.46 -8.06 -17.51
CA SER A 240 8.01 -8.50 -18.80
C SER A 240 7.69 -9.97 -19.12
N ALA A 241 7.46 -10.77 -18.08
CA ALA A 241 7.04 -12.17 -18.20
C ALA A 241 5.62 -12.36 -18.77
N TRP A 242 4.79 -11.31 -18.84
CA TRP A 242 3.41 -11.36 -19.36
C TRP A 242 3.26 -10.50 -20.63
N PRO A 243 3.89 -10.91 -21.75
CA PRO A 243 3.89 -10.12 -22.99
C PRO A 243 2.50 -9.95 -23.60
N GLU A 244 1.61 -10.89 -23.37
CA GLU A 244 0.23 -10.89 -23.83
C GLU A 244 -0.69 -11.48 -22.78
N GLY A 245 -1.96 -11.08 -22.80
CA GLY A 245 -2.95 -11.60 -21.87
C GLY A 245 -4.22 -10.78 -21.82
N SER A 246 -5.09 -11.14 -20.88
CA SER A 246 -6.29 -10.36 -20.57
C SER A 246 -6.72 -10.56 -19.12
N TYR A 247 -7.46 -9.59 -18.59
CA TYR A 247 -8.25 -9.74 -17.38
C TYR A 247 -9.68 -9.26 -17.62
N LYS A 248 -10.61 -9.80 -16.82
CA LYS A 248 -12.02 -9.42 -16.84
C LYS A 248 -12.55 -9.30 -15.41
N GLY A 249 -13.37 -8.30 -15.17
CA GLY A 249 -14.12 -8.16 -13.92
C GLY A 249 -13.37 -7.48 -12.78
N LEU A 250 -12.21 -6.87 -13.02
CA LEU A 250 -11.54 -6.12 -11.95
C LEU A 250 -12.28 -4.80 -11.68
N CYS A 251 -12.52 -4.53 -10.41
CA CYS A 251 -13.22 -3.34 -9.96
C CYS A 251 -12.22 -2.19 -9.71
N ALA A 252 -12.63 -0.97 -10.05
CA ALA A 252 -11.90 0.24 -9.77
C ALA A 252 -12.72 1.20 -8.88
N ARG A 253 -12.02 2.04 -8.12
CA ARG A 253 -12.63 3.13 -7.32
C ARG A 253 -13.45 4.04 -8.25
N GLY A 254 -14.52 4.62 -7.70
CA GLY A 254 -15.52 5.36 -8.49
C GLY A 254 -16.66 4.48 -9.03
N GLY A 255 -16.63 3.16 -8.79
CA GLY A 255 -17.72 2.25 -9.13
C GLY A 255 -17.65 1.75 -10.58
N PHE A 256 -16.44 1.44 -11.07
CA PHE A 256 -16.22 0.93 -12.41
C PHE A 256 -15.77 -0.53 -12.38
N GLN A 257 -16.13 -1.29 -13.40
CA GLN A 257 -15.57 -2.60 -13.72
C GLN A 257 -14.82 -2.49 -15.04
N VAL A 258 -13.60 -3.03 -15.07
CA VAL A 258 -12.69 -2.91 -16.22
C VAL A 258 -12.25 -4.30 -16.66
N ASP A 259 -12.28 -4.51 -17.98
CA ASP A 259 -11.68 -5.64 -18.67
C ASP A 259 -10.61 -5.08 -19.60
N VAL A 260 -9.43 -5.70 -19.65
CA VAL A 260 -8.33 -5.30 -20.55
C VAL A 260 -7.79 -6.51 -21.28
N GLN A 261 -7.52 -6.34 -22.56
CA GLN A 261 -6.65 -7.23 -23.35
C GLN A 261 -5.36 -6.48 -23.67
N TRP A 262 -4.24 -7.18 -23.68
CA TRP A 262 -2.94 -6.61 -24.05
C TRP A 262 -2.12 -7.56 -24.92
N SER A 263 -1.29 -6.97 -25.75
CA SER A 263 -0.28 -7.66 -26.57
C SER A 263 0.96 -6.78 -26.67
N GLU A 264 2.14 -7.39 -26.74
CA GLU A 264 3.43 -6.69 -26.66
C GLU A 264 3.51 -5.74 -25.45
N GLN A 265 2.93 -6.15 -24.31
CA GLN A 265 2.81 -5.39 -23.07
C GLN A 265 2.07 -4.05 -23.20
N LYS A 266 1.22 -3.88 -24.21
CA LYS A 266 0.39 -2.68 -24.40
C LYS A 266 -1.09 -3.07 -24.41
N PRO A 267 -1.98 -2.29 -23.78
CA PRO A 267 -3.41 -2.47 -23.94
C PRO A 267 -3.75 -2.42 -25.43
N THR A 268 -4.64 -3.31 -25.87
CA THR A 268 -5.18 -3.33 -27.24
C THR A 268 -6.69 -3.11 -27.23
N GLU A 269 -7.37 -3.60 -26.21
CA GLU A 269 -8.80 -3.41 -26.00
C GLU A 269 -9.09 -3.18 -24.52
N VAL A 270 -9.88 -2.16 -24.22
CA VAL A 270 -10.37 -1.86 -22.87
C VAL A 270 -11.89 -1.81 -22.90
N THR A 271 -12.55 -2.61 -22.06
CA THR A 271 -13.99 -2.51 -21.83
C THR A 271 -14.22 -1.97 -20.43
N ILE A 272 -15.01 -0.90 -20.32
CA ILE A 272 -15.36 -0.29 -19.04
C ILE A 272 -16.88 -0.26 -18.88
N PHE A 273 -17.33 -0.67 -17.71
CA PHE A 273 -18.73 -0.72 -17.31
C PHE A 273 -18.91 0.02 -15.98
N SER A 274 -19.99 0.78 -15.83
CA SER A 274 -20.36 1.35 -14.53
C SER A 274 -21.84 1.13 -14.23
N PRO A 275 -22.20 0.39 -13.16
CA PRO A 275 -23.59 0.26 -12.75
C PRO A 275 -24.20 1.60 -12.29
N LEU A 276 -23.39 2.51 -11.76
CA LEU A 276 -23.84 3.80 -11.20
C LEU A 276 -23.63 4.99 -12.15
N GLY A 277 -22.93 4.77 -13.27
CA GLY A 277 -22.41 5.85 -14.10
C GLY A 277 -21.26 6.57 -13.41
N GLY A 278 -20.80 7.67 -14.01
CA GLY A 278 -19.77 8.51 -13.42
C GLY A 278 -18.80 9.09 -14.42
N LYS A 279 -17.72 9.65 -13.89
CA LYS A 279 -16.59 10.18 -14.66
C LYS A 279 -15.31 9.59 -14.11
N THR A 280 -14.38 9.24 -14.99
CA THR A 280 -13.04 8.80 -14.64
C THR A 280 -12.11 9.03 -15.83
N THR A 281 -10.82 9.09 -15.58
CA THR A 281 -9.80 9.13 -16.63
C THR A 281 -9.05 7.80 -16.66
N LEU A 282 -9.05 7.13 -17.82
CA LEU A 282 -8.18 5.98 -18.06
C LEU A 282 -6.76 6.49 -18.33
N VAL A 283 -5.78 5.88 -17.68
CA VAL A 283 -4.36 6.25 -17.79
C VAL A 283 -3.54 5.03 -18.17
N TYR A 284 -2.73 5.15 -19.22
CA TYR A 284 -1.68 4.19 -19.55
C TYR A 284 -0.42 4.96 -19.95
N ARG A 285 0.62 4.91 -19.11
CA ARG A 285 1.83 5.73 -19.26
C ARG A 285 1.46 7.21 -19.39
N GLU A 286 1.81 7.86 -20.50
CA GLU A 286 1.52 9.27 -20.80
C GLU A 286 0.18 9.46 -21.55
N GLU A 287 -0.55 8.39 -21.85
CA GLU A 287 -1.82 8.45 -22.55
C GLU A 287 -2.99 8.52 -21.56
N HIS A 288 -3.90 9.48 -21.81
CA HIS A 288 -5.07 9.74 -20.98
C HIS A 288 -6.33 9.71 -21.85
N ARG A 289 -7.40 9.08 -21.35
CA ARG A 289 -8.72 9.09 -22.00
C ARG A 289 -9.81 9.36 -20.98
N ASP A 290 -10.51 10.48 -21.14
CA ASP A 290 -11.64 10.83 -20.29
C ASP A 290 -12.86 10.00 -20.64
N ILE A 291 -13.43 9.36 -19.62
CA ILE A 291 -14.60 8.50 -19.73
C ILE A 291 -15.75 9.11 -18.96
N HIS A 292 -16.90 9.21 -19.63
CA HIS A 292 -18.16 9.54 -19.00
C HIS A 292 -19.19 8.48 -19.34
N LEU A 293 -19.72 7.82 -18.31
CA LEU A 293 -20.73 6.77 -18.45
C LEU A 293 -22.03 7.15 -17.75
N LYS A 294 -23.15 6.81 -18.40
CA LYS A 294 -24.47 6.75 -17.77
C LYS A 294 -24.58 5.47 -16.92
N PRO A 295 -25.52 5.43 -15.95
CA PRO A 295 -25.79 4.21 -15.18
C PRO A 295 -26.09 3.01 -16.09
N GLY A 296 -25.40 1.89 -15.84
CA GLY A 296 -25.52 0.65 -16.59
C GLY A 296 -24.83 0.65 -17.95
N GLU A 297 -24.13 1.72 -18.32
CA GLU A 297 -23.45 1.82 -19.61
C GLU A 297 -22.15 1.00 -19.63
N ARG A 298 -21.90 0.39 -20.79
CA ARG A 298 -20.67 -0.32 -21.12
C ARG A 298 -20.14 0.21 -22.44
N ILE A 299 -18.88 0.60 -22.46
CA ILE A 299 -18.18 0.97 -23.69
C ILE A 299 -16.97 0.08 -23.90
N LYS A 300 -16.61 -0.10 -25.16
CA LYS A 300 -15.42 -0.81 -25.60
C LYS A 300 -14.54 0.16 -26.38
N ILE A 301 -13.27 0.18 -26.06
CA ILE A 301 -12.28 1.11 -26.59
C ILE A 301 -11.15 0.29 -27.21
N SER A 302 -10.86 0.53 -28.50
CA SER A 302 -9.58 0.12 -29.08
C SER A 302 -8.52 1.06 -28.54
N TRP A 303 -7.51 0.52 -27.87
CA TRP A 303 -6.42 1.33 -27.33
C TRP A 303 -5.44 1.67 -28.45
#